data_AF-A0A2S7WPD5-F1
#
_entry.id   AF-A0A2S7WPD5-F1
#
_cell.length_a   1.000
_cell.length_b   1.000
_cell.length_c   1.000
_cell.angle_alpha   90.00
_cell.angle_beta   90.00
_cell.angle_gamma   90.00
#
_symmetry.space_group_name_H-M   'P 1'
#
loop_
_entity.id
_entity.type
_entity.pdbx_description
1 polymer ?
#
loop_
_entity_poly.entity_id
_entity_poly.type
_entity_poly.pdbx_seq_one_letter_code
_entity_poly.pdbx_strand_id
1 'polypeptide(L)'
;MKTIFRIVSFLEGVSYLLLLFIATPIKYLQDNPEYVKLLGMPHGILFMLYIVFAIVLKKEMKWDNKTFGIILACAVIPFGTFYVDKKYLR
;
A
#
# COMPACT_ATOMS: atom_id res chain seq x y z
N MET A 1 -11.62 7.18 11.35
CA MET A 1 -10.59 6.17 11.08
C MET A 1 -10.65 5.64 9.64
N LYS A 2 -11.82 5.26 9.11
CA LYS A 2 -11.97 4.77 7.72
C LYS A 2 -11.38 5.71 6.65
N THR A 3 -11.64 7.02 6.73
CA THR A 3 -11.15 8.00 5.75
C THR A 3 -9.63 8.11 5.71
N ILE A 4 -8.97 8.02 6.87
CA ILE A 4 -7.50 8.06 6.96
C ILE A 4 -6.92 6.80 6.33
N PHE A 5 -7.48 5.63 6.65
CA PHE A 5 -7.03 4.38 6.04
C PHE A 5 -7.25 4.35 4.52
N ARG A 6 -8.35 4.94 4.00
CA ARG A 6 -8.54 5.15 2.56
C ARG A 6 -7.41 5.95 1.94
N ILE A 7 -7.07 7.10 2.53
CA ILE A 7 -6.00 7.96 2.04
C ILE A 7 -4.65 7.23 2.07
N VAL A 8 -4.34 6.55 3.17
CA VAL A 8 -3.09 5.78 3.31
C VAL A 8 -3.03 4.63 2.31
N SER A 9 -4.11 3.85 2.17
CA SER A 9 -4.23 2.75 1.19
C SER A 9 -4.06 3.24 -0.24
N PHE A 10 -4.65 4.39 -0.58
CA PHE A 10 -4.51 4.99 -1.90
C PHE A 10 -3.09 5.50 -2.14
N LEU A 11 -2.50 6.22 -1.17
CA LEU A 11 -1.12 6.71 -1.27
C LEU A 11 -0.11 5.57 -1.35
N GLU A 12 -0.30 4.50 -0.58
CA GLU A 12 0.50 3.28 -0.64
C GLU A 12 0.47 2.68 -2.04
N GLY A 13 -0.73 2.45 -2.60
CA GLY A 13 -0.88 1.87 -3.93
C GLY A 13 -0.28 2.74 -5.03
N VAL A 14 -0.45 4.06 -4.93
CA VAL A 14 0.17 5.03 -5.86
C VAL A 14 1.69 5.02 -5.71
N SER A 15 2.23 5.01 -4.47
CA SER A 15 3.67 4.98 -4.24
C SER A 15 4.32 3.69 -4.76
N TYR A 16 3.62 2.55 -4.66
CA TYR A 16 4.08 1.28 -5.20
C TYR A 16 4.07 1.27 -6.74
N LEU A 17 3.02 1.85 -7.36
CA LEU A 17 2.97 2.05 -8.81
C LEU A 17 4.09 2.97 -9.29
N LEU A 18 4.37 4.07 -8.59
CA LEU A 18 5.48 4.97 -8.92
C LEU A 18 6.83 4.25 -8.79
N LEU A 19 7.02 3.43 -7.75
CA LEU A 19 8.21 2.58 -7.62
C LEU A 19 8.36 1.63 -8.82
N LEU A 20 7.31 0.89 -9.16
CA LEU A 20 7.33 -0.09 -10.25
C LEU A 20 7.51 0.54 -11.62
N PHE A 21 6.76 1.59 -11.95
CA PHE A 21 6.74 2.18 -13.30
C PHE A 21 7.73 3.32 -13.52
N ILE A 22 8.23 3.97 -12.46
CA ILE A 22 9.19 5.08 -12.58
C ILE A 22 10.54 4.70 -12.00
N ALA A 23 10.57 4.24 -10.75
CA ALA A 23 11.84 3.98 -10.08
C ALA A 23 12.57 2.76 -10.66
N THR A 24 11.86 1.66 -10.98
CA THR A 24 12.53 0.49 -11.59
C THR A 24 13.04 0.75 -13.01
N PRO A 25 12.31 1.41 -13.92
CA PRO A 25 12.82 1.66 -15.26
C PRO A 25 13.97 2.67 -15.24
N ILE A 26 13.89 3.73 -14.41
CA ILE A 26 15.00 4.67 -14.26
C ILE A 26 16.25 3.97 -13.71
N LYS A 27 16.09 3.09 -12.70
CA LYS A 27 17.20 2.31 -12.17
C LYS A 27 17.87 1.46 -13.26
N TYR A 28 17.11 0.82 -14.13
CA TYR A 28 17.68 -0.03 -15.20
C TYR A 28 18.19 0.76 -16.41
N LEU A 29 17.60 1.91 -16.73
CA LEU A 29 17.96 2.73 -17.90
C LEU A 29 19.11 3.70 -17.63
N GLN A 30 19.21 4.24 -16.42
CA GLN A 30 20.23 5.23 -16.04
C GLN A 30 21.25 4.69 -15.02
N ASP A 31 21.14 3.41 -14.62
CA ASP A 31 21.93 2.77 -13.55
C ASP A 31 21.94 3.57 -12.22
N ASN A 32 21.01 4.52 -12.06
CA ASN A 32 20.95 5.40 -10.89
C ASN A 32 19.84 4.93 -9.92
N PRO A 33 20.21 4.39 -8.75
CA PRO A 33 19.25 3.91 -7.76
C PRO A 33 18.65 5.01 -6.86
N GLU A 34 18.98 6.30 -7.06
CA GLU A 34 18.48 7.40 -6.22
C GLU A 34 16.95 7.43 -6.15
N TYR A 35 16.25 7.31 -7.28
CA TYR A 35 14.79 7.38 -7.32
C TYR A 35 14.14 6.21 -6.58
N VAL A 36 14.77 5.03 -6.59
CA VAL A 36 14.31 3.87 -5.82
C VAL A 36 14.50 4.12 -4.32
N LYS A 37 15.61 4.75 -3.91
CA LYS A 37 15.82 5.14 -2.50
C LYS A 37 14.84 6.23 -2.06
N LEU A 38 14.64 7.25 -2.90
CA LEU A 38 13.78 8.40 -2.62
C LEU A 38 12.31 7.98 -2.50
N LEU A 39 11.82 7.12 -3.39
CA LEU A 39 10.44 6.62 -3.37
C LEU A 39 10.26 5.40 -2.46
N GLY A 40 11.31 4.60 -2.25
CA GLY A 40 11.29 3.41 -1.41
C GLY A 40 11.06 3.72 0.07
N MET A 41 11.71 4.76 0.60
CA MET A 41 11.56 5.17 2.00
C MET A 41 10.12 5.60 2.36
N PRO A 42 9.48 6.54 1.63
CA PRO A 42 8.08 6.91 1.90
C PRO A 42 7.11 5.77 1.62
N HIS A 43 7.37 4.93 0.61
CA HIS A 43 6.55 3.74 0.36
C HIS A 43 6.59 2.77 1.56
N GLY A 44 7.77 2.48 2.11
CA GLY A 44 7.90 1.62 3.30
C GLY A 44 7.16 2.17 4.52
N ILE A 45 7.16 3.50 4.71
CA ILE A 45 6.38 4.15 5.77
C ILE A 45 4.87 3.98 5.53
N LEU A 46 4.42 4.19 4.30
CA LEU A 46 3.01 4.02 3.92
C LEU A 46 2.56 2.57 4.08
N PHE A 47 3.40 1.60 3.72
CA PHE A 47 3.15 0.18 3.91
C PHE A 47 3.01 -0.19 5.40
N MET A 48 3.90 0.31 6.25
CA MET A 48 3.81 0.12 7.71
C MET A 48 2.53 0.75 8.27
N LEU A 49 2.19 1.96 7.86
CA LEU A 49 0.94 2.62 8.26
C LEU A 49 -0.28 1.80 7.82
N TYR A 50 -0.26 1.28 6.59
CA TYR A 50 -1.33 0.44 6.08
C TYR A 50 -1.55 -0.81 6.97
N ILE A 51 -0.48 -1.51 7.35
CA ILE A 51 -0.58 -2.69 8.23
C ILE A 51 -1.16 -2.31 9.59
N VAL A 52 -0.67 -1.23 10.20
CA VAL A 52 -1.18 -0.76 11.51
C VAL A 52 -2.67 -0.44 11.43
N PHE A 53 -3.09 0.32 10.42
CA PHE A 53 -4.49 0.64 10.23
C PHE A 53 -5.35 -0.59 9.89
N ALA A 54 -4.83 -1.54 9.13
CA ALA A 54 -5.53 -2.80 8.84
C ALA A 54 -5.79 -3.60 10.13
N ILE A 55 -4.86 -3.62 11.08
CA ILE A 55 -5.04 -4.27 12.39
C ILE A 55 -6.10 -3.54 13.23
N VAL A 56 -6.07 -2.21 13.25
CA VAL A 56 -7.05 -1.39 13.99
C VAL A 56 -8.46 -1.60 13.42
N LEU A 57 -8.60 -1.50 12.09
CA LEU A 57 -9.87 -1.67 11.40
C LEU A 57 -10.39 -3.12 11.46
N LYS A 58 -9.50 -4.11 11.55
CA LYS A 58 -9.91 -5.51 11.79
C LYS A 58 -10.81 -5.61 13.03
N LYS A 59 -10.44 -4.92 14.12
CA LYS A 59 -11.24 -4.89 15.36
C LYS A 59 -12.53 -4.09 15.20
N GLU A 60 -12.50 -2.92 14.55
CA GLU A 60 -13.71 -2.11 14.33
C GLU A 60 -14.72 -2.79 13.41
N MET A 61 -14.27 -3.38 12.30
CA MET A 61 -15.12 -3.96 11.26
C MET A 61 -15.41 -5.45 11.48
N LYS A 62 -14.92 -6.04 12.58
CA LYS A 62 -15.02 -7.48 12.90
C LYS A 62 -14.66 -8.39 11.72
N TRP A 63 -13.57 -8.07 11.02
CA TRP A 63 -13.13 -8.88 9.88
C TRP A 63 -12.64 -10.25 10.33
N ASP A 64 -13.09 -11.28 9.62
CA ASP A 64 -12.59 -12.64 9.80
C ASP A 64 -11.10 -12.74 9.43
N ASN A 65 -10.39 -13.73 9.97
CA ASN A 65 -8.95 -13.92 9.74
C ASN A 65 -8.62 -14.11 8.26
N LYS A 66 -9.53 -14.72 7.49
CA LYS A 66 -9.41 -14.83 6.02
C LYS A 66 -9.41 -13.47 5.34
N THR A 67 -10.35 -12.61 5.70
CA THR A 67 -10.45 -11.24 5.16
C THR A 67 -9.22 -10.42 5.51
N PHE A 68 -8.75 -10.53 6.75
CA PHE A 68 -7.52 -9.85 7.17
C PHE A 68 -6.29 -10.31 6.36
N GLY A 69 -6.17 -11.62 6.12
CA GLY A 69 -5.10 -12.17 5.27
C GLY A 69 -5.16 -11.65 3.82
N ILE A 70 -6.36 -11.56 3.24
CA ILE A 70 -6.55 -10.98 1.90
C ILE A 70 -6.14 -9.51 1.87
N ILE A 71 -6.50 -8.73 2.89
CA ILE A 71 -6.18 -7.30 2.97
C ILE A 71 -4.68 -7.04 3.08
N LEU A 72 -3.95 -7.89 3.82
CA LEU A 72 -2.49 -7.85 3.88
C LEU A 72 -1.85 -8.29 2.55
N ALA A 73 -2.36 -9.35 1.92
CA ALA A 73 -1.87 -9.76 0.60
C ALA A 73 -2.10 -8.65 -0.45
N CYS A 74 -3.24 -7.97 -0.38
CA CYS A 74 -3.55 -6.82 -1.21
C CYS A 74 -2.62 -5.62 -0.95
N ALA A 75 -1.96 -5.52 0.20
CA ALA A 75 -0.94 -4.50 0.46
C ALA A 75 0.36 -4.75 -0.33
N VAL A 76 0.63 -6.00 -0.71
CA VAL A 76 1.85 -6.39 -1.43
C VAL A 76 1.61 -6.44 -2.94
N ILE A 77 0.37 -6.70 -3.35
CA ILE A 77 -0.01 -6.78 -4.74
C ILE A 77 -0.21 -5.36 -5.29
N PRO A 78 0.50 -4.96 -6.38
CA PRO A 78 0.20 -3.72 -7.07
C PRO A 78 -1.28 -3.77 -7.49
N PHE A 79 -2.07 -2.76 -7.13
CA PHE A 79 -3.54 -2.68 -7.26
C PHE A 79 -4.40 -3.36 -6.17
N GLY A 80 -3.83 -4.16 -5.28
CA GLY A 80 -4.60 -4.80 -4.21
C GLY A 80 -5.19 -3.78 -3.24
N THR A 81 -4.45 -2.73 -2.90
CA THR A 81 -4.92 -1.66 -2.00
C THR A 81 -6.08 -0.84 -2.58
N PHE A 82 -6.18 -0.73 -3.92
CA PHE A 82 -7.36 -0.16 -4.58
C PHE A 82 -8.59 -1.06 -4.44
N TYR A 83 -8.42 -2.38 -4.45
CA TYR A 83 -9.51 -3.32 -4.21
C TYR A 83 -10.02 -3.25 -2.76
N VAL A 84 -9.10 -3.09 -1.78
CA VAL A 84 -9.48 -2.90 -0.38
C VAL A 84 -10.23 -1.60 -0.16
N ASP A 85 -9.77 -0.49 -0.76
CA ASP A 85 -10.49 0.80 -0.74
C ASP A 85 -11.91 0.65 -1.31
N LYS A 86 -12.06 -0.01 -2.45
CA LYS A 86 -13.36 -0.12 -3.13
C LYS A 86 -14.33 -1.09 -2.46
N LYS A 87 -13.84 -2.21 -1.89
CA LYS A 87 -14.69 -3.29 -1.37
C LYS A 87 -14.96 -3.22 0.12
N TYR A 88 -14.01 -2.73 0.92
CA TYR A 88 -14.09 -2.80 2.39
C TYR A 88 -14.22 -1.43 3.06
N LEU A 89 -13.86 -0.35 2.35
CA LEU A 89 -13.85 1.01 2.89
C LEU A 89 -14.95 1.93 2.31
N ARG A 90 -15.61 1.50 1.23
CA ARG A 90 -16.74 2.21 0.62
C ARG A 90 -18.09 1.70 1.13
#